data_AF-A0A3N5GR88-F1
#
_entry.id   AF-A0A3N5GR88-F1
#
_cell.length_a   1.000
_cell.length_b   1.000
_cell.length_c   1.000
_cell.angle_alpha   90.00
_cell.angle_beta   90.00
_cell.angle_gamma   90.00
#
_symmetry.space_group_name_H-M   'P 1'
#
loop_
_entity.id
_entity.type
_entity.pdbx_description
1 polymer ?
#
loop_
_entity_poly.entity_id
_entity_poly.type
_entity_poly.pdbx_seq_one_letter_code
_entity_poly.pdbx_strand_id
1 'polypeptide(L)'
;MTATTVTQQRSEQATDKNAIRPFHVNVPEAELTDLRRRIKATRLPEKEPVADMSQGVPLATIEKLTRYWANEYDWRKCEARFNAFPGFITEIDGLDFHFIHARSNHENALPIIVTHGWPGSIIEQLKIIEPLTNPTAHGGSASDAFHVVVPSMPGYGYSGKPTS
;
A
#
# COMPACT_ATOMS: atom_id res chain seq x y z
N MET A 1 -16.25 -6.02 -60.57
CA MET A 1 -16.11 -6.56 -59.21
C MET A 1 -14.80 -6.03 -58.65
N THR A 2 -14.85 -4.99 -57.84
CA THR A 2 -13.68 -4.37 -57.22
C THR A 2 -14.01 -4.25 -55.75
N ALA A 3 -13.35 -5.07 -54.94
CA ALA A 3 -13.58 -5.15 -53.51
C ALA A 3 -12.95 -3.93 -52.83
N THR A 4 -13.78 -3.10 -52.22
CA THR A 4 -13.37 -2.03 -51.31
C THR A 4 -12.97 -2.68 -49.99
N THR A 5 -11.67 -2.73 -49.71
CA THR A 5 -11.15 -3.16 -48.42
C THR A 5 -11.44 -2.05 -47.40
N VAL A 6 -12.41 -2.29 -46.52
CA VAL A 6 -12.65 -1.48 -45.33
C VAL A 6 -11.52 -1.79 -44.35
N THR A 7 -10.55 -0.88 -44.25
CA THR A 7 -9.55 -0.93 -43.18
C THR A 7 -10.26 -0.64 -41.87
N GLN A 8 -10.53 -1.70 -41.13
CA GLN A 8 -11.08 -1.67 -39.78
C GLN A 8 -10.07 -0.93 -38.89
N GLN A 9 -10.38 0.31 -38.51
CA GLN A 9 -9.64 1.02 -37.47
C GLN A 9 -9.77 0.21 -36.18
N ARG A 10 -8.69 -0.50 -35.84
CA ARG A 10 -8.51 -1.14 -34.55
C ARG A 10 -8.40 -0.01 -33.52
N SER A 11 -9.44 0.14 -32.70
CA SER A 11 -9.45 1.05 -31.57
C SER A 11 -8.48 0.55 -30.50
N GLU A 12 -7.21 0.90 -30.63
CA GLU A 12 -6.32 1.00 -29.48
C GLU A 12 -6.72 2.27 -28.72
N GLN A 13 -7.72 2.16 -27.86
CA GLN A 13 -7.84 3.09 -26.74
C GLN A 13 -6.60 2.86 -25.88
N ALA A 14 -5.54 3.64 -26.14
CA ALA A 14 -4.51 3.86 -25.16
C ALA A 14 -5.23 4.33 -23.89
N THR A 15 -5.26 3.48 -22.87
CA THR A 15 -5.77 3.83 -21.55
C THR A 15 -5.04 5.10 -21.13
N ASP A 16 -5.76 6.20 -20.96
CA ASP A 16 -5.18 7.46 -20.51
C ASP A 16 -4.46 7.18 -19.19
N LYS A 17 -3.13 7.23 -19.23
CA LYS A 17 -2.31 6.92 -18.06
C LYS A 17 -2.43 7.98 -16.98
N ASN A 18 -2.91 9.18 -17.33
CA ASN A 18 -3.17 10.25 -16.38
C ASN A 18 -4.57 10.11 -15.74
N ALA A 19 -5.38 9.15 -16.20
CA ALA A 19 -6.65 8.84 -15.56
C ALA A 19 -6.42 8.15 -14.21
N ILE A 20 -7.28 8.51 -13.24
CA ILE A 20 -7.33 7.85 -11.94
C ILE A 20 -7.96 6.46 -12.12
N ARG A 21 -7.17 5.40 -11.91
CA ARG A 21 -7.57 4.01 -12.11
C ARG A 21 -7.75 3.30 -10.77
N PRO A 22 -8.82 2.51 -10.56
CA PRO A 22 -8.95 1.69 -9.36
C PRO A 22 -7.76 0.74 -9.21
N PHE A 23 -7.29 0.58 -7.98
CA PHE A 23 -6.18 -0.30 -7.64
C PHE A 23 -6.57 -1.18 -6.45
N HIS A 24 -6.26 -2.48 -6.56
CA HIS A 24 -6.44 -3.45 -5.49
C HIS A 24 -5.14 -4.19 -5.26
N VAL A 25 -4.75 -4.33 -3.99
CA VAL A 25 -3.61 -5.14 -3.60
C VAL A 25 -3.96 -6.60 -3.83
N ASN A 26 -3.11 -7.30 -4.58
CA ASN A 26 -3.22 -8.74 -4.77
C ASN A 26 -1.82 -9.33 -4.89
N VAL A 27 -1.33 -9.95 -3.81
CA VAL A 27 -0.04 -10.64 -3.81
C VAL A 27 -0.23 -12.10 -4.20
N PRO A 28 0.44 -12.60 -5.26
CA PRO A 28 0.35 -14.00 -5.67
C PRO A 28 0.76 -14.95 -4.54
N GLU A 29 0.05 -16.07 -4.37
CA GLU A 29 0.38 -17.06 -3.34
C GLU A 29 1.79 -17.65 -3.51
N ALA A 30 2.30 -17.68 -4.74
CA ALA A 30 3.68 -18.09 -5.04
C ALA A 30 4.70 -17.17 -4.34
N GLU A 31 4.46 -15.86 -4.28
CA GLU A 31 5.35 -14.92 -3.58
C GLU A 31 5.29 -15.12 -2.06
N LEU A 32 4.10 -15.36 -1.50
CA LEU A 32 3.95 -15.66 -0.06
C LEU A 32 4.60 -16.98 0.32
N THR A 33 4.51 -17.98 -0.57
CA THR A 33 5.19 -19.27 -0.39
C THR A 33 6.70 -19.11 -0.44
N ASP A 34 7.22 -18.34 -1.41
CA ASP A 34 8.65 -18.07 -1.53
C ASP A 34 9.18 -17.28 -0.32
N LEU A 35 8.43 -16.28 0.16
CA LEU A 35 8.74 -15.54 1.39
C LEU A 35 8.89 -16.49 2.59
N ARG A 36 7.88 -17.34 2.86
CA ARG A 36 7.93 -18.30 3.97
C ARG A 36 9.10 -19.28 3.82
N ARG A 37 9.38 -19.75 2.59
CA ARG A 37 10.52 -20.62 2.29
C ARG A 37 11.85 -19.94 2.65
N ARG A 38 12.05 -18.69 2.25
CA ARG A 38 13.27 -17.92 2.55
C ARG A 38 13.45 -17.70 4.04
N ILE A 39 12.38 -17.32 4.76
CA ILE A 39 12.44 -17.14 6.22
C ILE A 39 12.84 -18.46 6.90
N LYS A 40 12.27 -19.59 6.51
CA LYS A 40 12.60 -20.92 7.08
C LYS A 40 14.03 -21.39 6.76
N ALA A 41 14.60 -20.95 5.64
CA ALA A 41 15.96 -21.27 5.23
C ALA A 41 17.01 -20.27 5.74
N THR A 42 16.63 -19.33 6.61
CA THR A 42 17.53 -18.27 7.10
C THR A 42 18.74 -18.88 7.83
N ARG A 43 19.95 -18.54 7.38
CA ARG A 43 21.18 -18.78 8.14
C ARG A 43 21.37 -17.61 9.11
N LEU A 44 21.02 -17.83 10.37
CA LEU A 44 21.15 -16.81 11.43
C LEU A 44 22.62 -16.52 11.77
N PRO A 45 22.95 -15.28 12.18
CA PRO A 45 24.28 -14.94 12.69
C PRO A 45 24.51 -15.53 14.08
N GLU A 46 25.75 -15.41 14.56
CA GLU A 46 26.08 -15.68 15.97
C GLU A 46 25.40 -14.67 16.90
N LYS A 47 25.29 -15.04 18.17
CA LYS A 47 24.67 -14.20 19.19
C LYS A 47 25.52 -12.95 19.47
N GLU A 48 24.85 -11.83 19.68
CA GLU A 48 25.45 -10.57 20.11
C GLU A 48 26.24 -10.69 21.43
N PRO A 49 27.35 -9.95 21.60
CA PRO A 49 28.17 -9.97 22.82
C PRO A 49 27.60 -9.12 23.95
N VAL A 50 26.61 -8.26 23.67
CA VAL A 50 25.97 -7.35 24.63
C VAL A 50 24.60 -7.86 25.05
N ALA A 51 24.13 -7.45 26.24
CA ALA A 51 22.81 -7.83 26.75
C ALA A 51 21.69 -6.83 26.41
N ASP A 52 22.04 -5.68 25.81
CA ASP A 52 21.12 -4.60 25.43
C ASP A 52 21.00 -4.47 23.90
N MET A 53 20.31 -3.42 23.42
CA MET A 53 20.11 -3.16 21.98
C MET A 53 21.16 -2.20 21.39
N SER A 54 22.25 -1.92 22.09
CA SER A 54 23.26 -0.93 21.66
C SER A 54 23.92 -1.29 20.32
N GLN A 55 23.89 -2.56 19.93
CA GLN A 55 24.46 -3.08 18.69
C GLN A 55 23.40 -3.51 17.65
N GLY A 56 22.14 -3.11 17.85
CA GLY A 56 21.03 -3.45 16.94
C GLY A 56 20.03 -4.42 17.56
N VAL A 57 19.27 -5.09 16.70
CA VAL A 57 18.19 -5.99 17.14
C VAL A 57 18.78 -7.29 17.69
N PRO A 58 18.47 -7.70 18.93
CA PRO A 58 18.96 -8.95 19.50
C PRO A 58 18.55 -10.19 18.69
N LEU A 59 19.42 -11.20 18.62
CA LEU A 59 19.17 -12.43 17.87
C LEU A 59 17.86 -13.11 18.32
N ALA A 60 17.63 -13.17 19.63
CA ALA A 60 16.43 -13.78 20.20
C ALA A 60 15.13 -13.10 19.72
N THR A 61 15.17 -11.80 19.42
CA THR A 61 14.02 -11.06 18.87
C THR A 61 13.78 -11.45 17.41
N ILE A 62 14.84 -11.54 16.60
CA ILE A 62 14.75 -11.97 15.20
C ILE A 62 14.26 -13.42 15.10
N GLU A 63 14.73 -14.32 15.96
CA GLU A 63 14.27 -15.72 16.01
C GLU A 63 12.77 -15.83 16.33
N LYS A 64 12.27 -15.03 17.28
CA LYS A 64 10.84 -14.97 17.60
C LYS A 64 10.03 -14.41 16.43
N LEU A 65 10.47 -13.29 15.86
CA LEU A 65 9.80 -12.62 14.76
C LEU A 65 9.72 -13.50 13.50
N THR A 66 10.85 -14.10 13.10
CA THR A 66 10.91 -14.98 11.91
C THR A 66 10.04 -16.23 12.09
N ARG A 67 10.02 -16.82 13.29
CA ARG A 67 9.14 -17.96 13.60
C ARG A 67 7.67 -17.60 13.49
N TYR A 68 7.25 -16.48 14.09
CA TYR A 68 5.87 -15.99 13.97
C TYR A 68 5.52 -15.66 12.52
N TRP A 69 6.39 -14.94 11.82
CA TRP A 69 6.14 -14.52 10.44
C TRP A 69 6.00 -15.70 9.47
N ALA A 70 6.83 -16.73 9.61
CA ALA A 70 6.79 -17.90 8.73
C ALA A 70 5.62 -18.85 8.97
N ASN A 71 5.06 -18.87 10.18
CA ASN A 71 4.14 -19.94 10.62
C ASN A 71 2.75 -19.44 11.06
N GLU A 72 2.64 -18.19 11.52
CA GLU A 72 1.43 -17.68 12.18
C GLU A 72 0.90 -16.39 11.55
N TYR A 73 1.78 -15.55 10.99
CA TYR A 73 1.36 -14.30 10.38
C TYR A 73 0.56 -14.53 9.10
N ASP A 74 -0.63 -13.93 9.06
CA ASP A 74 -1.55 -14.02 7.94
C ASP A 74 -1.52 -12.72 7.12
N TRP A 75 -0.77 -12.75 6.01
CA TRP A 75 -0.72 -11.64 5.05
C TRP A 75 -2.10 -11.29 4.47
N ARG A 76 -3.00 -12.27 4.31
CA ARG A 76 -4.31 -12.01 3.69
C ARG A 76 -5.17 -11.10 4.56
N LYS A 77 -4.98 -11.10 5.89
CA LYS A 77 -5.59 -10.09 6.78
C LYS A 77 -5.06 -8.69 6.52
N CYS A 78 -3.76 -8.54 6.24
CA CYS A 78 -3.17 -7.25 5.89
C CYS A 78 -3.70 -6.76 4.53
N GLU A 79 -3.72 -7.65 3.54
CA GLU A 79 -4.27 -7.38 2.20
C GLU A 79 -5.74 -6.97 2.25
N ALA A 80 -6.57 -7.68 3.03
CA ALA A 80 -7.98 -7.32 3.22
C ALA A 80 -8.14 -5.94 3.87
N ARG A 81 -7.27 -5.56 4.81
CA ARG A 81 -7.29 -4.23 5.44
C ARG A 81 -6.93 -3.12 4.45
N PHE A 82 -6.03 -3.38 3.50
CA PHE A 82 -5.74 -2.44 2.42
C PHE A 82 -6.94 -2.24 1.51
N ASN A 83 -7.48 -3.35 1.02
CA ASN A 83 -8.58 -3.35 0.06
C ASN A 83 -9.93 -2.93 0.67
N ALA A 84 -10.01 -2.77 2.00
CA ALA A 84 -11.16 -2.17 2.67
C ALA A 84 -11.29 -0.65 2.38
N PHE A 85 -10.23 -0.01 1.87
CA PHE A 85 -10.25 1.40 1.48
C PHE A 85 -10.18 1.55 -0.04
N PRO A 86 -10.77 2.63 -0.61
CA PRO A 86 -10.68 2.89 -2.05
C PRO A 86 -9.25 3.25 -2.47
N GLY A 87 -8.54 2.30 -3.08
CA GLY A 87 -7.20 2.45 -3.65
C GLY A 87 -7.23 2.83 -5.13
N PHE A 88 -6.26 3.65 -5.54
CA PHE A 88 -6.14 4.14 -6.91
C PHE A 88 -4.67 4.24 -7.35
N ILE A 89 -4.47 4.30 -8.67
CA ILE A 89 -3.19 4.57 -9.31
C ILE A 89 -3.39 5.58 -10.45
N THR A 90 -2.44 6.50 -10.63
CA THR A 90 -2.42 7.45 -11.75
C THR A 90 -0.99 7.83 -12.11
N GLU A 91 -0.73 8.17 -13.37
CA GLU A 91 0.59 8.65 -13.81
C GLU A 91 0.70 10.16 -13.58
N ILE A 92 1.78 10.58 -12.92
CA ILE A 92 2.18 11.97 -12.75
C ILE A 92 3.65 12.06 -13.12
N ASP A 93 4.01 12.96 -14.03
CA ASP A 93 5.39 13.17 -14.50
C ASP A 93 6.08 11.87 -14.98
N GLY A 94 5.33 10.99 -15.64
CA GLY A 94 5.84 9.72 -16.18
C GLY A 94 6.03 8.62 -15.14
N LEU A 95 5.53 8.80 -13.91
CA LEU A 95 5.61 7.82 -12.84
C LEU A 95 4.20 7.48 -12.31
N ASP A 96 3.91 6.19 -12.15
CA ASP A 96 2.66 5.76 -11.52
C ASP A 96 2.71 5.98 -10.00
N PHE A 97 1.72 6.70 -9.48
CA PHE A 97 1.51 6.96 -8.05
C PHE A 97 0.31 6.19 -7.53
N HIS A 98 0.54 5.35 -6.53
CA HIS A 98 -0.52 4.72 -5.75
C HIS A 98 -1.01 5.65 -4.64
N PHE A 99 -2.32 5.71 -4.42
CA PHE A 99 -2.91 6.41 -3.29
C PHE A 99 -4.26 5.81 -2.86
N ILE A 100 -4.58 5.93 -1.58
CA ILE A 100 -5.93 5.76 -1.07
C ILE A 100 -6.64 7.11 -1.14
N HIS A 101 -7.89 7.13 -1.55
CA HIS A 101 -8.76 8.31 -1.44
C HIS A 101 -10.08 7.92 -0.77
N ALA A 102 -10.21 8.26 0.51
CA ALA A 102 -11.38 8.00 1.31
C ALA A 102 -12.17 9.30 1.51
N ARG A 103 -13.41 9.35 1.02
CA ARG A 103 -14.26 10.53 1.16
C ARG A 103 -15.09 10.43 2.44
N SER A 104 -15.11 11.50 3.22
CA SER A 104 -16.13 11.72 4.25
C SER A 104 -17.53 11.79 3.64
N ASN A 105 -18.54 11.39 4.42
CA ASN A 105 -19.95 11.61 4.14
C ASN A 105 -20.42 13.02 4.56
N HIS A 106 -19.59 13.80 5.25
CA HIS A 106 -19.90 15.19 5.61
C HIS A 106 -19.50 16.12 4.45
N GLU A 107 -20.47 16.87 3.92
CA GLU A 107 -20.28 17.70 2.71
C GLU A 107 -19.19 18.76 2.83
N ASN A 108 -18.98 19.28 4.05
CA ASN A 108 -18.01 20.33 4.34
C ASN A 108 -16.67 19.81 4.88
N ALA A 109 -16.39 18.51 4.72
CA ALA A 109 -15.15 17.92 5.20
C ALA A 109 -13.92 18.55 4.53
N LEU A 110 -12.90 18.89 5.32
CA LEU A 110 -11.69 19.53 4.83
C LEU A 110 -10.82 18.48 4.08
N PRO A 111 -10.37 18.72 2.84
CA PRO A 111 -9.42 17.82 2.20
C PRO A 111 -8.07 17.84 2.90
N ILE A 112 -7.51 16.66 3.19
CA ILE A 112 -6.17 16.48 3.75
C ILE A 112 -5.40 15.40 2.99
N ILE A 113 -4.12 15.64 2.80
CA ILE A 113 -3.16 14.65 2.31
C ILE A 113 -2.23 14.25 3.47
N VAL A 114 -2.11 12.94 3.72
CA VAL A 114 -1.25 12.40 4.79
C VAL A 114 -0.19 11.50 4.19
N THR A 115 1.04 11.98 4.18
CA THR A 115 2.21 11.29 3.61
C THR A 115 2.99 10.54 4.69
N HIS A 116 3.44 9.33 4.39
CA HIS A 116 4.39 8.61 5.24
C HIS A 116 5.85 9.02 4.92
N GLY A 117 6.78 8.68 5.82
CA GLY A 117 8.22 8.86 5.62
C GLY A 117 8.96 7.53 5.40
N TRP A 118 10.26 7.53 5.65
CA TRP A 118 11.11 6.33 5.71
C TRP A 118 11.39 5.96 7.18
N PRO A 119 11.41 4.68 7.57
CA PRO A 119 11.16 3.44 6.79
C PRO A 119 9.67 3.04 6.79
N GLY A 120 8.77 4.03 6.71
CA GLY A 120 7.34 3.87 6.86
C GLY A 120 6.59 3.43 5.60
N SER A 121 5.27 3.30 5.74
CA SER A 121 4.35 3.03 4.64
C SER A 121 2.93 3.47 4.97
N ILE A 122 2.07 3.49 3.96
CA ILE A 122 0.63 3.79 4.09
C ILE A 122 -0.13 2.93 5.11
N ILE A 123 0.44 1.79 5.56
CA ILE A 123 -0.13 0.96 6.65
C ILE A 123 -0.34 1.79 7.93
N GLU A 124 0.58 2.71 8.21
CA GLU A 124 0.56 3.52 9.43
C GLU A 124 -0.67 4.43 9.49
N GLN A 125 -1.14 4.88 8.32
CA GLN A 125 -2.28 5.79 8.18
C GLN A 125 -3.63 5.06 8.13
N LEU A 126 -3.69 3.74 7.87
CA LEU A 126 -4.98 3.03 7.76
C LEU A 126 -5.88 3.22 9.00
N LYS A 127 -5.29 3.32 10.19
CA LYS A 127 -6.02 3.49 11.46
C LYS A 127 -6.64 4.88 11.66
N ILE A 128 -6.17 5.90 10.94
CA ILE A 128 -6.68 7.27 11.09
C ILE A 128 -7.73 7.62 10.03
N ILE A 129 -7.81 6.86 8.93
CA ILE A 129 -8.69 7.19 7.80
C ILE A 129 -10.14 7.28 8.26
N GLU A 130 -10.63 6.26 8.96
CA GLU A 130 -12.05 6.19 9.30
C GLU A 130 -12.44 7.19 10.41
N PRO A 131 -11.66 7.39 11.50
CA PRO A 131 -11.93 8.46 12.46
C PRO A 131 -11.90 9.87 11.85
N LEU A 132 -11.04 10.11 10.84
CA LEU A 132 -10.98 11.40 10.16
C LEU A 132 -12.11 11.61 9.15
N THR A 133 -12.53 10.56 8.44
CA THR A 133 -13.61 10.64 7.45
C THR A 133 -15.00 10.56 8.06
N ASN A 134 -15.14 9.96 9.25
CA ASN A 134 -16.41 9.77 9.95
C ASN A 134 -16.30 10.08 11.45
N PRO A 135 -15.88 11.31 11.84
CA PRO A 135 -15.64 11.65 13.24
C PRO A 135 -16.86 11.44 14.13
N THR A 136 -18.08 11.59 13.60
CA THR A 136 -19.32 11.38 14.38
C THR A 136 -19.54 9.96 14.87
N ALA A 137 -18.96 8.95 14.21
CA ALA A 137 -18.97 7.57 14.70
C ALA A 137 -17.85 7.28 15.72
N HIS A 138 -16.93 8.22 15.91
CA HIS A 138 -15.71 8.08 16.74
C HIS A 138 -15.61 9.12 17.85
N GLY A 139 -16.75 9.73 18.22
CA GLY A 139 -16.84 10.68 19.34
C GLY A 139 -16.41 12.11 19.00
N GLY A 140 -16.15 12.43 17.73
CA GLY A 140 -15.91 13.79 17.23
C GLY A 140 -17.17 14.44 16.66
N SER A 141 -17.03 15.66 16.16
CA SER A 141 -18.11 16.41 15.52
C SER A 141 -18.01 16.37 13.99
N ALA A 142 -19.12 16.64 13.29
CA ALA A 142 -19.10 16.71 11.82
C ALA A 142 -18.17 17.81 11.28
N SER A 143 -17.92 18.87 12.06
CA SER A 143 -16.97 19.94 11.70
C SER A 143 -15.50 19.51 11.76
N ASP A 144 -15.20 18.37 12.38
CA ASP A 144 -13.85 17.81 12.45
C ASP A 144 -13.56 16.84 11.29
N ALA A 145 -14.46 16.75 10.30
CA ALA A 145 -14.37 15.76 9.23
C ALA A 145 -13.38 16.15 8.14
N PHE A 146 -12.73 15.14 7.56
CA PHE A 146 -11.79 15.27 6.46
C PHE A 146 -12.11 14.35 5.28
N HIS A 147 -11.90 14.81 4.05
CA HIS A 147 -11.63 13.91 2.93
C HIS A 147 -10.14 13.56 2.97
N VAL A 148 -9.79 12.27 3.01
CA VAL A 148 -8.42 11.83 3.28
C VAL A 148 -7.79 11.19 2.04
N VAL A 149 -6.64 11.72 1.63
CA VAL A 149 -5.77 11.13 0.61
C VAL A 149 -4.49 10.62 1.27
N VAL A 150 -4.16 9.34 1.06
CA VAL A 150 -2.95 8.70 1.60
C VAL A 150 -2.13 8.13 0.44
N PRO A 151 -1.15 8.87 -0.10
CA PRO A 151 -0.30 8.39 -1.17
C PRO A 151 0.80 7.46 -0.64
N SER A 152 1.20 6.49 -1.46
CA SER A 152 2.53 5.89 -1.35
C SER A 152 3.56 6.83 -1.96
N MET A 153 4.61 7.17 -1.21
CA MET A 153 5.67 8.06 -1.69
C MET A 153 6.35 7.49 -2.95
N PRO A 154 6.90 8.33 -3.85
CA PRO A 154 7.61 7.85 -5.04
C PRO A 154 8.74 6.88 -4.66
N GLY A 155 8.74 5.68 -5.25
CA GLY A 155 9.67 4.59 -4.94
C GLY A 155 9.29 3.72 -3.74
N TYR A 156 8.15 3.98 -3.08
CA TYR A 156 7.66 3.21 -1.93
C TYR A 156 6.40 2.41 -2.28
N GLY A 157 6.28 1.23 -1.67
CA GLY A 157 5.07 0.41 -1.74
C GLY A 157 4.63 0.12 -3.17
N TYR A 158 3.44 0.59 -3.52
CA TYR A 158 2.82 0.37 -4.83
C TYR A 158 3.02 1.52 -5.82
N SER A 159 3.72 2.59 -5.43
CA SER A 159 4.14 3.63 -6.37
C SER A 159 5.37 3.20 -7.16
N GLY A 160 5.48 3.66 -8.41
CA GLY A 160 6.62 3.43 -9.27
C GLY A 160 7.93 3.94 -8.66
N LYS A 161 9.05 3.37 -9.08
CA LYS A 161 10.39 3.79 -8.68
C LYS A 161 10.95 4.78 -9.70
N PRO A 162 11.42 5.97 -9.28
CA PRO A 162 12.14 6.88 -10.17
C PRO A 162 13.36 6.19 -10.81
N THR A 163 13.66 6.54 -12.06
CA THR A 163 14.77 5.96 -12.82
C THR A 163 16.07 6.79 -12.75
N SER A 164 16.03 7.95 -12.11
CA SER A 164 17.14 8.91 -11.96
C SER A 164 17.09 9.59 -10.60
#